data_AF-A0A7J5EIR6-F1
#
_entry.id   AF-A0A7J5EIR6-F1
#
_cell.length_a   1.000
_cell.length_b   1.000
_cell.length_c   1.000
_cell.angle_alpha   90.00
_cell.angle_beta   90.00
_cell.angle_gamma   90.00
#
_symmetry.space_group_name_H-M   'P 1'
#
loop_
_entity.id
_entity.type
_entity.pdbx_description
1 polymer ?
#
loop_
_entity_poly.entity_id
_entity_poly.type
_entity_poly.pdbx_seq_one_letter_code
_entity_poly.pdbx_strand_id
1 'polypeptide(L)'
;ASAQRALDAQRAGDVTHTQVQGWLRDLGRALGFEVWVAVNDRGRPYEGRELGDGCLDTLPPWVAGHPGVDAVRLIDVLWIDATSEDVAAAFEVEHTTSIYSGIVRMLDLALGAPERTTRGLYLVAPDAREEDVRAQLERPAFRQVRALGMRFLPYSELEKNREAMARFGRGLHPIEAASRSFAP
;
A
#
# COMPACT_ATOMS: atom_id res chain seq x y z
N ALA A 1 -22.96 0.60 -18.38
CA ALA A 1 -21.66 1.09 -17.87
C ALA A 1 -21.81 1.99 -16.63
N SER A 2 -22.74 2.96 -16.60
CA SER A 2 -22.88 3.88 -15.44
C SER A 2 -23.46 3.23 -14.17
N ALA A 3 -24.46 2.35 -14.30
CA ALA A 3 -25.08 1.68 -13.15
C ALA A 3 -24.11 0.74 -12.40
N GLN A 4 -23.26 0.01 -13.14
CA GLN A 4 -22.22 -0.85 -12.54
C GLN A 4 -21.18 -0.01 -11.81
N ARG A 5 -20.68 1.08 -12.43
CA ARG A 5 -19.75 2.02 -11.76
C ARG A 5 -20.34 2.66 -10.50
N ALA A 6 -21.64 2.97 -10.50
CA ALA A 6 -22.32 3.52 -9.33
C ALA A 6 -22.46 2.48 -8.20
N LEU A 7 -22.76 1.23 -8.53
CA LEU A 7 -22.80 0.12 -7.57
C LEU A 7 -21.42 -0.19 -7.00
N ASP A 8 -20.38 -0.19 -7.85
CA ASP A 8 -19.00 -0.42 -7.43
C ASP A 8 -18.51 0.75 -6.54
N ALA A 9 -18.87 2.00 -6.87
CA ALA A 9 -18.58 3.16 -6.04
C ALA A 9 -19.31 3.14 -4.69
N GLN A 10 -20.55 2.65 -4.66
CA GLN A 10 -21.31 2.51 -3.41
C GLN A 10 -20.72 1.41 -2.53
N ARG A 11 -20.36 0.25 -3.09
CA ARG A 11 -19.67 -0.82 -2.37
C ARG A 11 -18.30 -0.38 -1.85
N ALA A 12 -17.54 0.37 -2.65
CA ALA A 12 -16.26 0.93 -2.21
C ALA A 12 -16.41 1.96 -1.07
N GLY A 13 -17.58 2.61 -0.95
CA GLY A 13 -17.90 3.48 0.18
C GLY A 13 -18.15 2.74 1.50
N ASP A 14 -18.55 1.47 1.44
CA ASP A 14 -18.77 0.62 2.63
C ASP A 14 -17.47 -0.03 3.12
N VAL A 15 -16.45 -0.13 2.27
CA VAL A 15 -15.14 -0.70 2.61
C VAL A 15 -14.33 0.29 3.45
N THR A 16 -14.08 -0.06 4.70
CA THR A 16 -13.30 0.77 5.63
C THR A 16 -11.80 0.71 5.37
N HIS A 17 -11.08 1.76 5.78
CA HIS A 17 -9.61 1.81 5.77
C HIS A 17 -8.97 0.58 6.45
N THR A 18 -9.45 0.21 7.64
CA THR A 18 -8.98 -0.97 8.39
C THR A 18 -9.23 -2.29 7.66
N GLN A 19 -10.34 -2.43 6.92
CA GLN A 19 -10.59 -3.64 6.13
C GLN A 19 -9.57 -3.80 5.00
N VAL A 20 -9.23 -2.73 4.29
CA VAL A 20 -8.24 -2.77 3.22
C VAL A 20 -6.84 -3.05 3.75
N GLN A 21 -6.46 -2.44 4.88
CA GLN A 21 -5.21 -2.77 5.56
C GLN A 21 -5.17 -4.27 5.94
N GLY A 22 -6.27 -4.83 6.43
CA GLY A 22 -6.40 -6.25 6.75
C GLY A 22 -6.22 -7.15 5.52
N TRP A 23 -6.84 -6.79 4.39
CA TRP A 23 -6.65 -7.51 3.12
C TRP A 23 -5.20 -7.50 2.65
N LEU A 24 -4.54 -6.34 2.69
CA LEU A 24 -3.14 -6.20 2.30
C LEU A 24 -2.20 -6.98 3.24
N ARG A 25 -2.51 -7.00 4.54
CA ARG A 25 -1.78 -7.80 5.53
C ARG A 25 -1.86 -9.28 5.21
N ASP A 26 -3.06 -9.80 5.08
CA ASP A 26 -3.26 -11.23 4.88
C ASP A 26 -2.74 -11.69 3.53
N LEU A 27 -2.91 -10.85 2.50
CA LEU A 27 -2.34 -11.09 1.18
C LEU A 27 -0.80 -11.10 1.19
N GLY A 28 -0.15 -10.12 1.83
CA GLY A 28 1.31 -10.05 1.90
C GLY A 28 1.92 -11.30 2.52
N ARG A 29 1.32 -11.78 3.63
CA ARG A 29 1.72 -13.04 4.28
C ARG A 29 1.52 -14.24 3.36
N ALA A 30 0.38 -14.34 2.69
CA ALA A 30 0.10 -15.43 1.75
C ALA A 30 1.07 -15.46 0.55
N LEU A 31 1.56 -14.29 0.12
CA LEU A 31 2.52 -14.16 -0.98
C LEU A 31 3.98 -14.43 -0.57
N GLY A 32 4.24 -14.63 0.73
CA GLY A 32 5.54 -14.99 1.28
C GLY A 32 6.34 -13.85 1.90
N PHE A 33 5.71 -12.71 2.19
CA PHE A 33 6.37 -11.58 2.84
C PHE A 33 6.12 -11.55 4.35
N GLU A 34 7.06 -10.96 5.07
CA GLU A 34 6.76 -10.42 6.39
C GLU A 34 6.01 -9.09 6.23
N VAL A 35 5.12 -8.78 7.16
CA VAL A 35 4.24 -7.62 7.03
C VAL A 35 4.42 -6.69 8.22
N TRP A 36 4.52 -5.40 7.95
CA TRP A 36 4.38 -4.33 8.93
C TRP A 36 3.03 -3.62 8.72
N VAL A 37 2.35 -3.29 9.81
CA VAL A 37 1.17 -2.42 9.83
C VAL A 37 1.53 -1.13 10.59
N ALA A 38 1.06 0.01 10.10
CA ALA A 38 1.34 1.32 10.68
C ALA A 38 1.10 1.37 12.19
N VAL A 39 2.02 2.02 12.92
CA VAL A 39 2.05 2.01 14.40
C VAL A 39 0.74 2.49 15.05
N ASN A 40 0.04 3.42 14.40
CA ASN A 40 -1.23 3.99 14.86
C ASN A 40 -2.44 3.08 14.62
N ASP A 41 -2.33 2.05 13.78
CA ASP A 41 -3.47 1.22 13.37
C ASP A 41 -3.36 -0.24 13.83
N ARG A 42 -2.19 -0.68 14.30
CA ARG A 42 -1.91 -2.07 14.70
C ARG A 42 -2.93 -2.63 15.69
N GLY A 43 -3.32 -1.84 16.69
CA GLY A 43 -4.26 -2.26 17.74
C GLY A 43 -5.74 -2.21 17.35
N ARG A 44 -6.07 -1.84 16.10
CA ARG A 44 -7.47 -1.79 15.66
C ARG A 44 -8.07 -3.19 15.56
N PRO A 45 -9.34 -3.39 15.93
CA PRO A 45 -10.00 -4.68 15.79
C PRO A 45 -10.26 -4.99 14.31
N TYR A 46 -9.90 -6.20 13.88
CA TYR A 46 -10.16 -6.73 12.55
C TYR A 46 -10.38 -8.25 12.63
N GLU A 47 -11.55 -8.72 12.21
CA GLU A 47 -11.93 -10.16 12.17
C GLU A 47 -11.65 -10.93 13.49
N GLY A 48 -11.94 -10.31 14.64
CA GLY A 48 -11.81 -10.93 15.95
C GLY A 48 -10.39 -10.93 16.54
N ARG A 49 -9.43 -10.28 15.87
CA ARG A 49 -8.04 -10.07 16.33
C ARG A 49 -7.61 -8.62 16.12
N GLU A 50 -6.42 -8.28 16.60
CA GLU A 50 -5.82 -6.98 16.27
C GLU A 50 -5.32 -6.97 14.81
N LEU A 51 -5.35 -5.80 14.17
CA LEU A 51 -4.91 -5.63 12.79
C LEU A 51 -3.42 -6.01 12.64
N GLY A 52 -2.58 -5.68 13.61
CA GLY A 52 -1.15 -5.99 13.62
C GLY A 52 -0.82 -7.43 14.06
N ASP A 53 -1.80 -8.28 14.36
CA ASP A 53 -1.50 -9.63 14.81
C ASP A 53 -0.79 -10.44 13.72
N GLY A 54 0.30 -11.12 14.07
CA GLY A 54 1.18 -11.86 13.15
C GLY A 54 2.00 -10.97 12.19
N CYS A 55 2.11 -9.66 12.46
CA CYS A 55 2.99 -8.72 11.77
C CYS A 55 4.30 -8.51 12.55
N LEU A 56 5.29 -7.91 11.88
CA LEU A 56 6.55 -7.49 12.48
C LEU A 56 6.33 -6.43 13.56
N ASP A 57 6.85 -6.63 14.76
CA ASP A 57 6.81 -5.65 15.87
C ASP A 57 7.81 -4.52 15.73
N THR A 58 8.89 -4.75 14.98
CA THR A 58 9.90 -3.75 14.66
C THR A 58 10.23 -3.80 13.17
N LEU A 59 10.42 -2.63 12.56
CA LEU A 59 10.95 -2.53 11.21
C LEU A 59 12.41 -3.00 11.15
N PRO A 60 12.90 -3.47 9.98
CA PRO A 60 14.29 -3.82 9.79
C PRO A 60 15.25 -2.71 10.24
N PRO A 61 16.42 -3.03 10.82
CA PRO A 61 17.31 -2.03 11.42
C PRO A 61 17.70 -0.88 10.48
N TRP A 62 17.87 -1.17 9.19
CA TRP A 62 18.20 -0.14 8.19
C TRP A 62 17.06 0.86 7.96
N VAL A 63 15.80 0.42 8.07
CA VAL A 63 14.63 1.31 8.04
C VAL A 63 14.52 2.05 9.36
N ALA A 64 14.74 1.36 10.48
CA ALA A 64 14.59 1.92 11.82
C ALA A 64 15.61 3.03 12.13
N GLY A 65 16.80 2.99 11.52
CA GLY A 65 17.85 4.00 11.66
C GLY A 65 17.75 5.19 10.69
N HIS A 66 16.70 5.25 9.87
CA HIS A 66 16.59 6.19 8.76
C HIS A 66 16.06 7.59 9.17
N PRO A 67 16.63 8.71 8.66
CA PRO A 67 16.03 10.05 8.78
C PRO A 67 14.61 10.13 8.20
N GLY A 68 13.58 10.26 9.04
CA GLY A 68 12.18 10.19 8.59
C GLY A 68 11.51 8.84 8.85
N VAL A 69 12.15 7.96 9.64
CA VAL A 69 11.54 6.72 10.15
C VAL A 69 10.16 6.94 10.78
N ASP A 70 9.91 8.10 11.40
CA ASP A 70 8.59 8.43 11.96
C ASP A 70 7.51 8.50 10.88
N ALA A 71 7.83 9.03 9.71
CA ALA A 71 6.94 9.04 8.55
C ALA A 71 6.74 7.62 8.00
N VAL A 72 7.82 6.84 7.91
CA VAL A 72 7.79 5.45 7.43
C VAL A 72 6.97 4.54 8.34
N ARG A 73 7.07 4.71 9.67
CA ARG A 73 6.29 3.96 10.67
C ARG A 73 4.78 4.17 10.56
N LEU A 74 4.38 5.27 9.93
CA LEU A 74 2.99 5.61 9.67
C LEU A 74 2.50 5.04 8.34
N ILE A 75 3.35 4.56 7.43
CA ILE A 75 2.88 3.94 6.18
C ILE A 75 1.96 2.76 6.51
N ASP A 76 0.76 2.76 5.93
CA ASP A 76 -0.35 1.90 6.35
C ASP A 76 0.03 0.41 6.39
N VAL A 77 0.65 -0.09 5.32
CA VAL A 77 1.19 -1.45 5.25
C VAL A 77 2.52 -1.48 4.50
N LEU A 78 3.50 -2.21 5.03
CA LEU A 78 4.72 -2.56 4.29
C LEU A 78 4.86 -4.08 4.18
N TRP A 79 5.34 -4.54 3.03
CA TRP A 79 5.78 -5.92 2.82
C TRP A 79 7.30 -5.95 2.80
N ILE A 80 7.88 -6.82 3.62
CA ILE A 80 9.32 -6.99 3.82
C ILE A 80 9.72 -8.37 3.28
N ASP A 81 10.77 -8.40 2.48
CA ASP A 81 11.37 -9.66 2.04
C ASP A 81 12.07 -10.34 3.22
N ALA A 82 11.63 -11.54 3.60
CA ALA A 82 12.15 -12.25 4.77
C ALA A 82 13.63 -12.66 4.64
N THR A 83 14.20 -12.64 3.43
CA THR A 83 15.60 -13.02 3.19
C THR A 83 16.50 -11.79 3.14
N SER A 84 16.13 -10.77 2.36
CA SER A 84 16.97 -9.58 2.20
C SER A 84 16.71 -8.47 3.21
N GLU A 85 15.60 -8.58 3.95
CA GLU A 85 15.05 -7.54 4.84
C GLU A 85 14.72 -6.22 4.12
N ASP A 86 14.71 -6.20 2.79
CA ASP A 86 14.37 -5.01 2.01
C ASP A 86 12.84 -4.81 2.00
N VAL A 87 12.40 -3.56 1.86
CA VAL A 87 10.98 -3.27 1.66
C VAL A 87 10.62 -3.65 0.22
N ALA A 88 9.89 -4.75 0.07
CA ALA A 88 9.41 -5.22 -1.22
C ALA A 88 8.30 -4.30 -1.75
N ALA A 89 7.34 -3.93 -0.89
CA ALA A 89 6.27 -3.01 -1.25
C ALA A 89 5.81 -2.14 -0.09
N ALA A 90 5.35 -0.93 -0.41
CA ALA A 90 4.71 0.01 0.50
C ALA A 90 3.31 0.38 -0.02
N PHE A 91 2.34 0.40 0.88
CA PHE A 91 0.95 0.67 0.57
C PHE A 91 0.41 1.80 1.43
N GLU A 92 -0.17 2.81 0.79
CA GLU A 92 -0.92 3.88 1.44
C GLU A 92 -2.38 3.77 1.06
N VAL A 93 -3.23 3.52 2.04
CA VAL A 93 -4.67 3.32 1.89
C VAL A 93 -5.37 4.66 2.02
N GLU A 94 -5.80 5.23 0.91
CA GLU A 94 -6.41 6.55 0.87
C GLU A 94 -7.94 6.44 0.86
N HIS A 95 -8.54 6.49 2.05
CA HIS A 95 -9.99 6.49 2.22
C HIS A 95 -10.52 7.92 2.43
N THR A 96 -10.16 8.54 3.57
CA THR A 96 -10.46 9.94 3.92
C THR A 96 -9.20 10.75 4.23
N THR A 97 -8.05 10.10 4.25
CA THR A 97 -6.73 10.69 4.41
C THR A 97 -6.31 11.49 3.17
N SER A 98 -5.27 12.30 3.33
CA SER A 98 -4.74 13.13 2.25
C SER A 98 -3.76 12.30 1.42
N ILE A 99 -4.11 12.06 0.15
CA ILE A 99 -3.23 11.46 -0.89
C ILE A 99 -1.84 12.11 -0.88
N TYR A 100 -1.78 13.44 -0.65
CA TYR A 100 -0.51 14.17 -0.59
C TYR A 100 0.41 13.66 0.51
N SER A 101 -0.13 13.42 1.71
CA SER A 101 0.64 12.97 2.86
C SER A 101 1.10 11.52 2.72
N GLY A 102 0.28 10.65 2.11
CA GLY A 102 0.70 9.29 1.73
C GLY A 102 1.86 9.29 0.74
N ILE A 103 1.80 10.14 -0.30
CA ILE A 103 2.90 10.30 -1.26
C ILE A 103 4.20 10.73 -0.56
N VAL A 104 4.14 11.68 0.37
CA VAL A 104 5.32 12.16 1.11
C VAL A 104 5.92 11.07 1.99
N ARG A 105 5.12 10.28 2.71
CA ARG A 105 5.63 9.15 3.51
C ARG A 105 6.34 8.10 2.64
N MET A 106 5.77 7.76 1.49
CA MET A 106 6.43 6.86 0.54
C MET A 106 7.72 7.44 -0.05
N LEU A 107 7.80 8.77 -0.20
CA LEU A 107 9.02 9.46 -0.59
C LEU A 107 10.11 9.37 0.46
N ASP A 108 9.77 9.59 1.73
CA ASP A 108 10.71 9.46 2.84
C ASP A 108 11.30 8.05 2.92
N LEU A 109 10.48 7.02 2.62
CA LEU A 109 10.96 5.65 2.47
C LEU A 109 11.91 5.49 1.28
N ALA A 110 11.48 5.87 0.07
CA ALA A 110 12.19 5.57 -1.16
C ALA A 110 13.49 6.36 -1.34
N LEU A 111 13.50 7.63 -0.92
CA LEU A 111 14.70 8.48 -0.98
C LEU A 111 15.65 8.20 0.18
N GLY A 112 15.18 7.46 1.17
CA GLY A 112 15.90 7.27 2.40
C GLY A 112 17.03 6.24 2.38
N ALA A 113 16.87 5.22 1.55
CA ALA A 113 17.90 4.21 1.32
C ALA A 113 18.01 3.96 -0.18
N PRO A 114 18.60 4.89 -0.96
CA PRO A 114 18.65 4.77 -2.43
C PRO A 114 19.40 3.51 -2.90
N GLU A 115 20.36 3.01 -2.10
CA GLU A 115 21.03 1.72 -2.30
C GLU A 115 20.14 0.48 -2.08
N ARG A 116 18.99 0.62 -1.41
CA ARG A 116 18.01 -0.45 -1.17
C ARG A 116 16.68 -0.07 -1.83
N THR A 117 16.56 -0.38 -3.11
CA THR A 117 15.41 0.01 -3.91
C THR A 117 14.14 -0.67 -3.42
N THR A 118 13.21 0.12 -2.89
CA THR A 118 11.83 -0.33 -2.68
C THR A 118 11.20 -0.62 -4.04
N ARG A 119 10.71 -1.86 -4.25
CA ARG A 119 10.31 -2.32 -5.58
C ARG A 119 8.91 -1.86 -5.99
N GLY A 120 7.99 -1.74 -5.04
CA GLY A 120 6.61 -1.34 -5.33
C GLY A 120 6.07 -0.28 -4.37
N LEU A 121 5.60 0.84 -4.92
CA LEU A 121 4.92 1.90 -4.17
C LEU A 121 3.47 1.99 -4.65
N TYR A 122 2.50 1.80 -3.76
CA TYR A 122 1.09 1.66 -4.12
C TYR A 122 0.22 2.66 -3.35
N LEU A 123 -0.52 3.46 -4.10
CA LEU A 123 -1.66 4.22 -3.59
C LEU A 123 -2.90 3.37 -3.75
N VAL A 124 -3.49 2.94 -2.65
CA VAL A 124 -4.66 2.04 -2.60
C VAL A 124 -5.88 2.87 -2.24
N ALA A 125 -6.81 3.07 -3.17
CA ALA A 125 -7.97 3.92 -2.93
C ALA A 125 -9.23 3.41 -3.65
N PRO A 126 -10.42 3.92 -3.29
CA PRO A 126 -11.62 3.70 -4.07
C PRO A 126 -11.40 4.10 -5.54
N ASP A 127 -11.99 3.34 -6.48
CA ASP A 127 -11.85 3.55 -7.92
C ASP A 127 -12.16 4.99 -8.36
N ALA A 128 -13.14 5.63 -7.72
CA ALA A 128 -13.53 7.02 -8.00
C ALA A 128 -12.42 8.05 -7.69
N ARG A 129 -11.42 7.70 -6.88
CA ARG A 129 -10.29 8.57 -6.50
C ARG A 129 -9.12 8.49 -7.47
N GLU A 130 -9.21 7.69 -8.54
CA GLU A 130 -8.10 7.52 -9.49
C GLU A 130 -7.67 8.84 -10.14
N GLU A 131 -8.63 9.69 -10.53
CA GLU A 131 -8.34 11.00 -11.11
C GLU A 131 -7.70 11.94 -10.09
N ASP A 132 -8.12 11.92 -8.82
CA ASP A 132 -7.49 12.69 -7.75
C ASP A 132 -6.03 12.26 -7.53
N VAL A 133 -5.78 10.95 -7.50
CA VAL A 133 -4.43 10.39 -7.35
C VAL A 133 -3.56 10.80 -8.53
N ARG A 134 -4.06 10.67 -9.75
CA ARG A 134 -3.36 11.10 -10.96
C ARG A 134 -3.02 12.59 -10.91
N ALA A 135 -4.00 13.43 -10.55
CA ALA A 135 -3.82 14.87 -10.45
C ALA A 135 -2.76 15.25 -9.41
N GLN A 136 -2.68 14.55 -8.27
CA GLN A 136 -1.60 14.77 -7.31
C GLN A 136 -0.24 14.41 -7.90
N LEU A 137 -0.09 13.24 -8.52
CA LEU A 137 1.17 12.78 -9.09
C LEU A 137 1.66 13.63 -10.28
N GLU A 138 0.76 14.33 -10.97
CA GLU A 138 1.09 15.26 -12.06
C GLU A 138 1.60 16.63 -11.57
N ARG A 139 1.47 16.93 -10.27
CA ARG A 139 1.93 18.20 -9.69
C ARG A 139 3.44 18.36 -9.92
N PRO A 140 3.92 19.58 -10.26
CA PRO A 140 5.35 19.84 -10.47
C PRO A 140 6.25 19.37 -9.31
N ALA A 141 5.77 19.52 -8.07
CA ALA A 141 6.48 19.09 -6.87
C ALA A 141 6.76 17.57 -6.82
N PHE A 142 5.93 16.76 -7.48
CA PHE A 142 6.07 15.29 -7.51
C PHE A 142 6.55 14.77 -8.87
N ARG A 143 6.85 15.65 -9.83
CA ARG A 143 7.28 15.23 -11.17
C ARG A 143 8.56 14.40 -11.16
N GLN A 144 9.51 14.74 -10.28
CA GLN A 144 10.77 14.00 -10.10
C GLN A 144 10.54 12.60 -9.51
N VAL A 145 9.42 12.43 -8.81
CA VAL A 145 9.01 11.22 -8.09
C VAL A 145 8.34 10.21 -9.01
N ARG A 146 7.86 10.63 -10.19
CA ARG A 146 7.31 9.71 -11.20
C ARG A 146 8.29 8.60 -11.60
N ALA A 147 9.59 8.86 -11.49
CA ALA A 147 10.64 7.87 -11.73
C ALA A 147 10.61 6.70 -10.72
N LEU A 148 10.02 6.89 -9.54
CA LEU A 148 9.84 5.82 -8.54
C LEU A 148 8.76 4.80 -8.91
N GLY A 149 8.02 5.03 -10.00
CA GLY A 149 7.07 4.04 -10.52
C GLY A 149 5.86 3.77 -9.62
N MET A 150 5.39 4.79 -8.87
CA MET A 150 4.18 4.67 -8.05
C MET A 150 2.97 4.18 -8.86
N ARG A 151 2.21 3.26 -8.28
CA ARG A 151 1.07 2.58 -8.91
C ARG A 151 -0.21 2.84 -8.14
N PHE A 152 -1.33 2.84 -8.83
CA PHE A 152 -2.66 2.86 -8.22
C PHE A 152 -3.23 1.47 -8.13
N LEU A 153 -3.66 1.08 -6.94
CA LEU A 153 -4.37 -0.17 -6.70
C LEU A 153 -5.83 0.16 -6.35
N PRO A 154 -6.78 -0.04 -7.26
CA PRO A 154 -8.18 0.18 -6.97
C PRO A 154 -8.69 -0.80 -5.91
N TYR A 155 -9.59 -0.35 -5.03
CA TYR A 155 -10.26 -1.24 -4.07
C TYR A 155 -10.97 -2.38 -4.78
N SER A 156 -11.65 -2.10 -5.90
CA SER A 156 -12.39 -3.12 -6.65
C SER A 156 -11.49 -4.25 -7.16
N GLU A 157 -10.29 -3.92 -7.65
CA GLU A 157 -9.33 -4.91 -8.14
C GLU A 157 -8.73 -5.72 -7.00
N LEU A 158 -8.39 -5.08 -5.87
CA LEU A 158 -7.91 -5.80 -4.70
C LEU A 158 -8.98 -6.73 -4.13
N GLU A 159 -10.19 -6.22 -3.89
CA GLU A 159 -11.31 -7.00 -3.37
C GLU A 159 -11.60 -8.20 -4.25
N LYS A 160 -11.74 -8.00 -5.56
CA LYS A 160 -12.10 -9.06 -6.51
C LYS A 160 -11.05 -10.17 -6.61
N ASN A 161 -9.75 -9.83 -6.50
CA ASN A 161 -8.69 -10.76 -6.88
C ASN A 161 -7.84 -11.29 -5.71
N ARG A 162 -7.88 -10.66 -4.52
CA ARG A 162 -7.01 -11.01 -3.36
C ARG A 162 -7.00 -12.49 -2.99
N GLU A 163 -8.14 -13.19 -3.04
CA GLU A 163 -8.23 -14.62 -2.68
C GLU A 163 -7.51 -15.50 -3.71
N ALA A 164 -7.65 -15.20 -5.01
CA ALA A 164 -6.94 -15.89 -6.07
C ALA A 164 -5.44 -15.60 -6.02
N MET A 165 -5.06 -14.33 -5.75
CA MET A 165 -3.67 -13.93 -5.55
C MET A 165 -3.04 -14.67 -4.37
N ALA A 166 -3.72 -14.75 -3.23
CA ALA A 166 -3.23 -15.45 -2.05
C ALA A 166 -3.04 -16.96 -2.31
N ARG A 167 -3.94 -17.56 -3.10
CA ARG A 167 -3.89 -19.00 -3.39
C ARG A 167 -2.81 -19.39 -4.38
N PHE A 168 -2.66 -18.63 -5.47
CA PHE A 168 -1.84 -19.03 -6.62
C PHE A 168 -0.62 -18.12 -6.84
N GLY A 169 -0.58 -16.96 -6.20
CA GLY A 169 0.47 -15.97 -6.37
C GLY A 169 1.70 -16.24 -5.51
N ARG A 170 2.80 -15.58 -5.88
CA ARG A 170 4.06 -15.46 -5.13
C ARG A 170 4.69 -14.13 -5.45
N GLY A 171 5.36 -13.54 -4.46
CA GLY A 171 6.08 -12.27 -4.65
C GLY A 171 5.15 -11.12 -5.08
N LEU A 172 5.71 -10.13 -5.77
CA LEU A 172 4.99 -8.89 -6.14
C LEU A 172 4.12 -9.00 -7.40
N HIS A 173 4.38 -9.98 -8.26
CA HIS A 173 3.71 -10.09 -9.56
C HIS A 173 2.16 -9.99 -9.49
N PRO A 174 1.46 -10.67 -8.55
CA PRO A 174 0.00 -10.59 -8.49
C PRO A 174 -0.52 -9.17 -8.18
N ILE A 175 0.14 -8.45 -7.26
CA ILE A 175 -0.29 -7.10 -6.87
C ILE A 175 0.11 -6.05 -7.93
N GLU A 176 1.24 -6.27 -8.61
CA GLU A 176 1.65 -5.48 -9.77
C GLU A 176 0.63 -5.60 -10.91
N ALA A 177 0.15 -6.82 -11.19
CA ALA A 177 -0.82 -7.08 -12.25
C ALA A 177 -2.20 -6.47 -12.00
N ALA A 178 -2.62 -6.32 -10.73
CA ALA A 178 -3.89 -5.70 -10.36
C ALA A 178 -3.82 -4.18 -10.18
N SER A 179 -2.64 -3.59 -10.32
CA SER A 179 -2.43 -2.16 -10.17
C SER A 179 -2.12 -1.48 -11.51
N ARG A 180 -2.41 -0.19 -11.58
CA ARG A 180 -2.25 0.65 -12.76
C ARG A 180 -1.02 1.53 -12.59
N SER A 181 -0.17 1.57 -13.60
CA SER A 181 0.97 2.50 -13.62
C SER A 181 0.52 3.88 -14.08
N PHE A 182 1.08 4.92 -13.47
CA PHE A 182 0.99 6.30 -13.96
C PHE A 182 2.29 6.77 -14.64
N ALA A 183 3.19 5.84 -14.93
CA ALA A 183 4.33 6.11 -15.80
C ALA A 183 3.82 6.63 -17.16
N PRO A 184 4.55 7.59 -17.77
CA PRO A 184 4.18 8.10 -19.09
C PRO A 184 4.31 7.03 -20.18
#